data_AF-A0A0J1BFS2-F1
#
_entry.id   AF-A0A0J1BFS2-F1
#
_cell.length_a   1.000
_cell.length_b   1.000
_cell.length_c   1.000
_cell.angle_alpha   90.00
_cell.angle_beta   90.00
_cell.angle_gamma   90.00
#
_symmetry.space_group_name_H-M   'P 1'
#
loop_
_entity.id
_entity.type
_entity.pdbx_description
1 polymer ?
#
loop_
_entity_poly.entity_id
_entity_poly.type
_entity_poly.pdbx_seq_one_letter_code
_entity_poly.pdbx_strand_id
1 'polypeptide(L)'
;MLIRSTTKSYNKLIAELIRELGSSDREKIGDAIEQFLLSQKSNSRYWPDDGEVLEQLKVLPGYRRLGRGRLRMVLEAVEDHLRGWTNGKSGLGGERVARSKLAIEHVMPQKWATHWPLPAGPRAEGEREALIHTLGNLTLLTSRLNSKVSNGPWTSDGGKRQGLEMHDVLVMNRELRKGSETEWTESTIRARSEELANRIIEAWPTPEGYKSGFAAETVRPRHRVELSDLVSAEFLKPGAKLVPRSKKFRDQVAVVLSDGRIEWNNQFFSSPSLAGKAITGRVAVNGWYFFLVEGEKERSLKDLRIRYLEAISADPEDDE
;
A
#
# COMPACT_ATOMS: atom_id res chain seq x y z
N MET A 1 -5.02 5.69 10.87
CA MET A 1 -5.61 4.37 10.63
C MET A 1 -4.71 3.55 9.73
N LEU A 2 -4.54 2.26 10.05
CA LEU A 2 -3.64 1.34 9.36
C LEU A 2 -4.28 0.84 8.05
N ILE A 3 -5.55 0.44 8.09
CA ILE A 3 -6.29 -0.07 6.92
C ILE A 3 -6.98 1.02 6.07
N ARG A 4 -6.71 2.30 6.35
CA ARG A 4 -7.22 3.43 5.53
C ARG A 4 -8.74 3.57 5.40
N SER A 5 -9.54 2.94 6.26
CA SER A 5 -10.98 3.26 6.41
C SER A 5 -11.19 4.72 6.82
N THR A 6 -12.44 5.17 6.71
CA THR A 6 -12.82 6.56 6.96
C THR A 6 -12.55 6.96 8.41
N THR A 7 -11.90 8.11 8.61
CA THR A 7 -11.68 8.69 9.94
C THR A 7 -12.78 9.67 10.34
N LYS A 8 -13.89 9.73 9.59
CA LYS A 8 -15.06 10.53 9.97
C LYS A 8 -15.51 10.12 11.37
N SER A 9 -15.88 11.07 12.22
CA SER A 9 -16.36 10.83 13.59
C SER A 9 -15.34 10.30 14.61
N TYR A 10 -14.04 10.18 14.28
CA TYR A 10 -13.02 9.76 15.25
C TYR A 10 -12.97 10.64 16.50
N ASN A 11 -13.06 11.96 16.35
CA ASN A 11 -13.06 12.88 17.50
C ASN A 11 -14.24 12.59 18.45
N LYS A 12 -15.41 12.25 17.90
CA LYS A 12 -16.60 11.90 18.67
C LYS A 12 -16.44 10.53 19.34
N LEU A 13 -15.94 9.53 18.60
CA LEU A 13 -15.62 8.20 19.12
C LEU A 13 -14.68 8.27 20.34
N ILE A 14 -13.59 9.02 20.23
CA ILE A 14 -12.61 9.16 21.31
C ILE A 14 -13.20 9.92 22.50
N ALA A 15 -13.99 10.98 22.28
CA ALA A 15 -14.64 11.70 23.36
C ALA A 15 -15.66 10.84 24.12
N GLU A 16 -16.40 9.99 23.41
CA GLU A 16 -17.32 9.01 24.02
C GLU A 16 -16.56 7.95 24.80
N LEU A 17 -15.46 7.41 24.26
CA LEU A 17 -14.60 6.47 24.96
C LEU A 17 -14.06 7.08 26.27
N ILE A 18 -13.52 8.30 26.23
CA ILE A 18 -12.99 8.97 27.45
C ILE A 18 -14.07 9.10 28.53
N ARG A 19 -15.32 9.41 28.13
CA ARG A 19 -16.44 9.50 29.07
C ARG A 19 -16.76 8.15 29.69
N GLU A 20 -16.83 7.10 28.88
CA GLU A 20 -17.06 5.72 29.33
C GLU A 20 -16.00 5.26 30.33
N LEU A 21 -14.73 5.56 30.04
CA LEU A 21 -13.61 5.24 30.93
C LEU A 21 -13.62 6.06 32.22
N GLY A 22 -14.15 7.28 32.19
CA GLY A 22 -14.30 8.12 33.38
C GLY A 22 -15.26 7.55 34.43
N SER A 23 -16.23 6.73 34.00
CA SER A 23 -17.18 6.02 34.87
C SER A 23 -16.80 4.56 35.16
N SER A 24 -15.74 4.05 34.55
CA SER A 24 -15.33 2.65 34.65
C SER A 24 -14.41 2.40 35.85
N ASP A 25 -14.47 1.18 36.38
CA ASP A 25 -13.49 0.70 37.37
C ASP A 25 -12.08 0.69 36.75
N ARG A 26 -11.11 1.26 37.47
CA ARG A 26 -9.72 1.38 37.00
C ARG A 26 -9.07 0.04 36.73
N GLU A 27 -9.43 -1.00 37.50
CA GLU A 27 -8.89 -2.34 37.32
C GLU A 27 -9.46 -3.03 36.07
N LYS A 28 -10.57 -2.54 35.52
CA LYS A 28 -11.29 -3.12 34.36
C LYS A 28 -11.27 -2.24 33.11
N ILE A 29 -10.39 -1.25 33.06
CA ILE A 29 -10.30 -0.32 31.92
C ILE A 29 -10.05 -1.07 30.61
N GLY A 30 -9.22 -2.13 30.62
CA GLY A 30 -8.97 -2.95 29.43
C GLY A 30 -10.26 -3.53 28.86
N ASP A 31 -11.03 -4.22 29.70
CA ASP A 31 -12.30 -4.83 29.33
C ASP A 31 -13.30 -3.76 28.85
N ALA A 32 -13.37 -2.61 29.53
CA ALA A 32 -14.26 -1.51 29.14
C ALA A 32 -13.92 -0.93 27.76
N ILE A 33 -12.62 -0.77 27.45
CA ILE A 33 -12.17 -0.34 26.11
C ILE A 33 -12.59 -1.38 25.06
N GLU A 34 -12.34 -2.65 25.32
CA GLU A 34 -12.67 -3.74 24.40
C GLU A 34 -14.17 -3.78 24.10
N GLN A 35 -15.01 -3.81 25.15
CA GLN A 35 -16.47 -3.80 25.00
C GLN A 35 -16.97 -2.56 24.26
N PHE A 36 -16.40 -1.39 24.56
CA PHE A 36 -16.74 -0.17 23.84
C PHE A 36 -16.42 -0.29 22.35
N LEU A 37 -15.24 -0.79 21.96
CA LEU A 37 -14.84 -0.95 20.57
C LEU A 37 -15.69 -2.00 19.83
N LEU A 38 -15.99 -3.13 20.49
CA LEU A 38 -16.85 -4.18 19.95
C LEU A 38 -18.28 -3.69 19.69
N SER A 39 -18.78 -2.75 20.50
CA SER A 39 -20.13 -2.18 20.31
C SER A 39 -20.25 -1.24 19.10
N GLN A 40 -19.15 -0.86 18.44
CA GLN A 40 -19.18 0.09 17.33
C GLN A 40 -19.64 -0.56 16.02
N LYS A 41 -20.83 -0.20 15.53
CA LYS A 41 -21.48 -0.81 14.36
C LYS A 41 -21.64 0.10 13.14
N SER A 42 -20.86 1.17 13.02
CA SER A 42 -20.93 2.07 11.85
C SER A 42 -19.63 2.06 11.06
N ASN A 43 -19.69 2.18 9.72
CA ASN A 43 -18.55 2.10 8.79
C ASN A 43 -17.44 3.13 9.10
N SER A 44 -17.74 4.17 9.89
CA SER A 44 -16.77 5.19 10.32
C SER A 44 -16.18 5.01 11.71
N ARG A 45 -16.62 3.99 12.46
CA ARG A 45 -16.28 3.78 13.88
C ARG A 45 -15.96 2.33 14.23
N TYR A 46 -16.28 1.38 13.35
CA TYR A 46 -16.05 -0.04 13.59
C TYR A 46 -14.58 -0.35 13.85
N TRP A 47 -14.35 -1.42 14.61
CA TRP A 47 -13.03 -2.00 14.80
C TRP A 47 -12.78 -2.97 13.63
N PRO A 48 -11.74 -2.77 12.81
CA PRO A 48 -11.43 -3.73 11.75
C PRO A 48 -11.07 -5.09 12.32
N ASP A 49 -11.56 -6.16 11.68
CA ASP A 49 -11.13 -7.50 12.02
C ASP A 49 -9.76 -7.85 11.42
N ASP A 50 -9.18 -8.95 11.90
CA ASP A 50 -7.84 -9.39 11.50
C ASP A 50 -7.75 -9.69 9.99
N GLY A 51 -8.84 -10.16 9.39
CA GLY A 51 -8.91 -10.42 7.94
C GLY A 51 -8.82 -9.14 7.12
N GLU A 52 -9.55 -8.09 7.52
CA GLU A 52 -9.43 -6.77 6.88
C GLU A 52 -8.03 -6.17 7.00
N VAL A 53 -7.39 -6.33 8.16
CA VAL A 53 -6.01 -5.86 8.38
C VAL A 53 -5.04 -6.61 7.47
N LEU A 54 -5.16 -7.93 7.40
CA LEU A 54 -4.33 -8.79 6.55
C LEU A 54 -4.43 -8.38 5.08
N GLU A 55 -5.64 -8.40 4.52
CA GLU A 55 -5.87 -8.12 3.11
C GLU A 55 -5.44 -6.71 2.71
N GLN A 56 -5.73 -5.73 3.56
CA GLN A 56 -5.34 -4.37 3.25
C GLN A 56 -3.81 -4.17 3.31
N LEU A 57 -3.12 -4.77 4.28
CA LEU A 57 -1.67 -4.55 4.46
C LEU A 57 -0.80 -5.29 3.44
N LYS A 58 -1.29 -6.41 2.88
CA LYS A 58 -0.63 -7.12 1.76
C LYS A 58 -0.33 -6.20 0.59
N VAL A 59 -1.25 -5.28 0.27
CA VAL A 59 -1.19 -4.47 -0.95
C VAL A 59 -1.05 -2.97 -0.71
N LEU A 60 -1.21 -2.48 0.53
CA LEU A 60 -1.15 -1.05 0.83
C LEU A 60 0.25 -0.48 0.53
N PRO A 61 0.38 0.56 -0.30
CA PRO A 61 1.64 1.30 -0.43
C PRO A 61 1.89 2.16 0.81
N GLY A 62 2.20 1.50 1.93
CA GLY A 62 2.34 2.07 3.27
C GLY A 62 3.34 3.23 3.32
N TYR A 63 4.43 3.18 2.54
CA TYR A 63 5.38 4.28 2.46
C TYR A 63 4.76 5.58 1.91
N ARG A 64 3.77 5.51 1.02
CA ARG A 64 3.08 6.70 0.48
C ARG A 64 1.82 7.06 1.26
N ARG A 65 1.14 6.08 1.85
CA ARG A 65 -0.22 6.25 2.40
C ARG A 65 -0.27 6.42 3.91
N LEU A 66 0.76 6.00 4.64
CA LEU A 66 0.84 6.12 6.09
C LEU A 66 1.79 7.25 6.48
N GLY A 67 1.46 7.99 7.54
CA GLY A 67 2.38 8.96 8.12
C GLY A 67 3.66 8.27 8.61
N ARG A 68 4.82 8.89 8.42
CA ARG A 68 6.13 8.28 8.72
C ARG A 68 6.22 7.76 10.15
N GLY A 69 5.77 8.55 11.14
CA GLY A 69 5.77 8.15 12.55
C GLY A 69 4.94 6.89 12.81
N ARG A 70 3.75 6.80 12.20
CA ARG A 70 2.87 5.63 12.35
C ARG A 70 3.47 4.38 11.71
N LEU A 71 3.97 4.50 10.48
CA LEU A 71 4.61 3.38 9.80
C LEU A 71 5.82 2.87 10.58
N ARG A 72 6.63 3.78 11.14
CA ARG A 72 7.78 3.41 11.97
C ARG A 72 7.33 2.68 13.23
N MET A 73 6.37 3.24 13.96
CA MET A 73 5.81 2.61 15.15
C MET A 73 5.29 1.19 14.87
N VAL A 74 4.65 0.97 13.71
CA VAL A 74 4.21 -0.37 13.30
C VAL A 74 5.39 -1.32 13.10
N LEU A 75 6.42 -0.92 12.35
CA LEU A 75 7.62 -1.74 12.16
C LEU A 75 8.38 -1.99 13.48
N GLU A 76 8.40 -1.00 14.37
CA GLU A 76 9.00 -1.12 15.71
C GLU A 76 8.22 -2.11 16.59
N ALA A 77 6.90 -2.18 16.45
CA ALA A 77 6.07 -3.16 17.15
C ALA A 77 6.27 -4.59 16.62
N VAL A 78 6.42 -4.75 15.29
CA VAL A 78 6.79 -6.05 14.69
C VAL A 78 8.15 -6.51 15.23
N GLU A 79 9.15 -5.63 15.27
CA GLU A 79 10.46 -5.97 15.83
C GLU A 79 10.38 -6.35 17.32
N ASP A 80 9.56 -5.66 18.11
CA ASP A 80 9.34 -6.02 19.51
C ASP A 80 8.66 -7.38 19.66
N HIS A 81 7.62 -7.65 18.86
CA HIS A 81 6.93 -8.94 18.82
C HIS A 81 7.90 -10.07 18.49
N LEU A 82 8.76 -9.86 17.49
CA LEU A 82 9.83 -10.76 17.10
C LEU A 82 10.89 -11.01 18.19
N ARG A 83 11.10 -10.03 19.06
CA ARG A 83 11.94 -10.17 20.26
C ARG A 83 11.22 -10.86 21.41
N GLY A 84 9.96 -11.26 21.25
CA GLY A 84 9.15 -11.97 22.24
C GLY A 84 8.32 -11.07 23.15
N TRP A 85 8.24 -9.76 22.90
CA TRP A 85 7.46 -8.84 23.72
C TRP A 85 5.96 -8.96 23.42
N THR A 86 5.29 -9.91 24.07
CA THR A 86 3.88 -10.26 23.85
C THR A 86 3.11 -10.29 25.16
N ASN A 87 1.85 -9.86 25.17
CA ASN A 87 0.91 -10.01 26.30
C ASN A 87 1.49 -9.64 27.68
N GLY A 88 2.22 -8.52 27.76
CA GLY A 88 2.83 -8.04 29.01
C GLY A 88 4.09 -8.81 29.47
N LYS A 89 4.51 -9.86 28.73
CA LYS A 89 5.74 -10.59 29.01
C LYS A 89 6.97 -9.82 28.52
N SER A 90 8.05 -9.95 29.27
CA SER A 90 9.37 -9.49 28.84
C SER A 90 9.82 -10.25 27.60
N GLY A 91 10.50 -9.55 26.69
CA GLY A 91 11.06 -10.18 25.49
C GLY A 91 12.12 -11.24 25.83
N LEU A 92 12.33 -12.15 24.89
CA LEU A 92 13.49 -13.06 24.86
C LEU A 92 14.78 -12.28 24.60
N GLY A 93 14.68 -11.11 23.94
CA GLY A 93 15.76 -10.13 23.84
C GLY A 93 15.74 -9.13 24.99
N GLY A 94 16.90 -8.61 25.38
CA GLY A 94 17.05 -7.74 26.56
C GLY A 94 16.14 -6.50 26.56
N GLU A 95 16.19 -5.69 25.50
CA GLU A 95 15.43 -4.43 25.42
C GLU A 95 14.52 -4.38 24.17
N ARG A 96 13.41 -3.64 24.31
CA ARG A 96 12.58 -3.21 23.18
C ARG A 96 13.37 -2.33 22.22
N VAL A 97 12.94 -2.26 20.97
CA VAL A 97 13.56 -1.37 20.00
C VAL A 97 13.36 0.09 20.39
N ALA A 98 14.43 0.89 20.26
CA ALA A 98 14.40 2.31 20.58
C ALA A 98 13.38 3.06 19.70
N ARG A 99 12.41 3.71 20.35
CA ARG A 99 11.32 4.40 19.66
C ARG A 99 11.80 5.63 18.90
N SER A 100 11.33 5.78 17.66
CA SER A 100 11.58 6.96 16.82
C SER A 100 13.05 7.26 16.50
N LYS A 101 13.97 6.33 16.76
CA LYS A 101 15.40 6.48 16.47
C LYS A 101 15.80 5.90 15.11
N LEU A 102 15.08 4.90 14.63
CA LEU A 102 15.39 4.21 13.39
C LEU A 102 14.72 4.86 12.17
N ALA A 103 15.42 4.84 11.05
CA ALA A 103 14.91 5.27 9.76
C ALA A 103 14.14 4.13 9.11
N ILE A 104 13.04 4.47 8.42
CA ILE A 104 12.35 3.53 7.54
C ILE A 104 13.14 3.48 6.24
N GLU A 105 13.63 2.31 5.88
CA GLU A 105 14.37 2.07 4.65
C GLU A 105 13.60 1.16 3.70
N HIS A 106 13.78 1.37 2.41
CA HIS A 106 13.30 0.45 1.38
C HIS A 106 14.38 -0.58 1.07
N VAL A 107 14.09 -1.87 1.13
CA VAL A 107 15.06 -2.93 0.82
C VAL A 107 15.46 -2.83 -0.65
N MET A 108 14.49 -2.99 -1.56
CA MET A 108 14.62 -2.55 -2.95
C MET A 108 14.43 -1.03 -3.01
N PRO A 109 15.45 -0.24 -3.39
CA PRO A 109 15.42 1.21 -3.32
C PRO A 109 14.48 1.82 -4.37
N GLN A 110 13.95 3.01 -4.11
CA GLN A 110 13.10 3.73 -5.07
C GLN A 110 13.76 3.94 -6.44
N LYS A 111 15.09 4.15 -6.45
CA LYS A 111 15.91 4.22 -7.66
C LYS A 111 16.47 2.84 -8.02
N TRP A 112 15.59 1.84 -8.10
CA TRP A 112 15.96 0.43 -8.32
C TRP A 112 16.62 0.21 -9.68
N ALA A 113 16.18 0.93 -10.73
CA ALA A 113 16.60 0.72 -12.12
C ALA A 113 18.12 0.76 -12.33
N THR A 114 18.88 1.41 -11.44
CA THR A 114 20.34 1.47 -11.51
C THR A 114 21.02 0.13 -11.24
N HIS A 115 20.49 -0.68 -10.31
CA HIS A 115 21.17 -1.89 -9.82
C HIS A 115 20.27 -3.12 -9.75
N TRP A 116 18.98 -2.98 -10.06
CA TRP A 116 17.97 -4.03 -9.89
C TRP A 116 17.29 -4.29 -11.24
N PRO A 117 17.71 -5.32 -11.97
CA PRO A 117 17.13 -5.63 -13.27
C PRO A 117 15.64 -5.97 -13.14
N LEU A 118 14.85 -5.64 -14.16
CA LEU A 118 13.47 -6.07 -14.25
C LEU A 118 13.40 -7.50 -14.81
N PRO A 119 12.48 -8.34 -14.32
CA PRO A 119 12.15 -9.58 -15.01
C PRO A 119 11.59 -9.30 -16.41
N ALA A 120 11.71 -10.26 -17.31
CA ALA A 120 11.15 -10.14 -18.64
C ALA A 120 9.61 -10.09 -18.58
N GLY A 121 9.02 -9.16 -19.34
CA GLY A 121 7.57 -9.09 -19.51
C GLY A 121 7.02 -7.66 -19.48
N PRO A 122 5.92 -7.38 -20.19
CA PRO A 122 5.39 -6.03 -20.37
C PRO A 122 4.82 -5.40 -19.08
N ARG A 123 4.56 -6.20 -18.03
CA ARG A 123 3.98 -5.75 -16.76
C ARG A 123 4.99 -5.59 -15.62
N ALA A 124 6.24 -6.02 -15.82
CA ALA A 124 7.25 -6.11 -14.76
C ALA A 124 7.51 -4.77 -14.06
N GLU A 125 7.60 -3.67 -14.82
CA GLU A 125 7.85 -2.34 -14.26
C GLU A 125 6.66 -1.85 -13.41
N GLY A 126 5.44 -1.97 -13.92
CA GLY A 126 4.23 -1.57 -13.20
C GLY A 126 4.01 -2.37 -11.92
N GLU A 127 4.31 -3.67 -11.97
CA GLU A 127 4.29 -4.55 -10.79
C GLU A 127 5.26 -4.07 -9.71
N ARG A 128 6.52 -3.82 -10.09
CA ARG A 128 7.53 -3.31 -9.17
C ARG A 128 7.13 -1.94 -8.60
N GLU A 129 6.63 -1.03 -9.43
CA GLU A 129 6.13 0.28 -8.97
C GLU A 129 5.00 0.17 -7.94
N ALA A 130 4.12 -0.83 -8.07
CA ALA A 130 3.05 -1.08 -7.12
C ALA A 130 3.59 -1.62 -5.79
N LEU A 131 4.58 -2.51 -5.84
CA LEU A 131 5.13 -3.22 -4.69
C LEU A 131 6.17 -2.42 -3.91
N ILE A 132 6.90 -1.52 -4.56
CA ILE A 132 8.07 -0.89 -3.95
C ILE A 132 7.77 -0.14 -2.65
N HIS A 133 6.55 0.35 -2.48
CA HIS A 133 6.13 1.09 -1.28
C HIS A 133 5.31 0.26 -0.28
N THR A 134 5.15 -1.04 -0.53
CA THR A 134 4.41 -1.97 0.33
C THR A 134 5.21 -2.38 1.55
N LEU A 135 4.51 -2.92 2.56
CA LEU A 135 5.08 -3.27 3.85
C LEU A 135 6.27 -4.22 3.75
N GLY A 136 6.17 -5.23 2.88
CA GLY A 136 7.22 -6.24 2.68
C GLY A 136 8.53 -5.67 2.13
N ASN A 137 8.52 -4.52 1.43
CA ASN A 137 9.75 -3.88 0.98
C ASN A 137 10.35 -2.90 2.01
N LEU A 138 9.74 -2.75 3.19
CA LEU A 138 10.14 -1.75 4.18
C LEU A 138 10.79 -2.40 5.39
N THR A 139 11.83 -1.75 5.89
CA THR A 139 12.49 -2.17 7.13
C THR A 139 12.97 -0.98 7.95
N LEU A 140 13.55 -1.25 9.11
CA LEU A 140 14.18 -0.26 9.98
C LEU A 140 15.70 -0.39 9.92
N LEU A 141 16.40 0.74 9.86
CA LEU A 141 17.86 0.81 9.98
C LEU A 141 18.27 2.02 10.83
N THR A 142 19.48 1.97 11.39
CA THR A 142 20.11 3.17 11.95
C THR A 142 20.41 4.16 10.83
N SER A 143 20.38 5.46 11.12
CA SER A 143 20.66 6.49 10.10
C SER A 143 22.03 6.31 9.43
N ARG A 144 23.05 5.88 10.18
CA ARG A 144 24.40 5.63 9.65
C ARG A 144 24.42 4.44 8.69
N LEU A 145 23.79 3.33 9.08
CA LEU A 145 23.71 2.14 8.21
C LEU A 145 22.88 2.44 6.96
N ASN A 146 21.77 3.16 7.11
CA ASN A 146 20.93 3.59 6.00
C ASN A 146 21.72 4.39 4.95
N SER A 147 22.55 5.34 5.39
CA SER A 147 23.44 6.10 4.50
C SER A 147 24.49 5.22 3.81
N LYS A 148 24.98 4.17 4.48
CA LYS A 148 25.99 3.25 3.93
C LYS A 148 25.43 2.34 2.84
N VAL A 149 24.23 1.75 3.03
CA VAL A 149 23.68 0.77 2.08
C VAL A 149 22.76 1.38 1.03
N SER A 150 21.98 2.41 1.38
CA SER A 150 21.10 3.21 0.52
C SER A 150 20.59 2.50 -0.75
N ASN A 151 20.93 3.02 -1.94
CA ASN A 151 20.48 2.54 -3.25
C ASN A 151 21.34 1.40 -3.83
N GLY A 152 22.13 0.71 -3.00
CA GLY A 152 22.97 -0.40 -3.46
C GLY A 152 22.16 -1.59 -4.00
N PRO A 153 22.81 -2.50 -4.75
CA PRO A 153 22.23 -3.80 -5.11
C PRO A 153 21.98 -4.66 -3.85
N TRP A 154 21.13 -5.67 -3.98
CA TRP A 154 20.91 -6.68 -2.93
C TRP A 154 22.18 -7.51 -2.66
N THR A 155 22.65 -8.16 -3.72
CA THR A 155 23.79 -9.09 -3.74
C THR A 155 24.94 -8.51 -4.56
N SER A 156 25.83 -7.79 -3.88
CA SER A 156 27.17 -7.45 -4.38
C SER A 156 28.14 -7.45 -3.20
N ASP A 157 29.44 -7.46 -3.48
CA ASP A 157 30.40 -7.07 -2.44
C ASP A 157 30.13 -5.62 -2.02
N GLY A 158 30.10 -5.35 -0.72
CA GLY A 158 29.60 -4.10 -0.13
C GLY A 158 28.09 -3.86 -0.28
N GLY A 159 27.34 -4.82 -0.81
CA GLY A 159 25.91 -4.69 -1.13
C GLY A 159 25.01 -4.65 0.11
N LYS A 160 23.71 -4.43 -0.12
CA LYS A 160 22.75 -4.20 0.96
C LYS A 160 22.67 -5.38 1.93
N ARG A 161 22.63 -6.61 1.41
CA ARG A 161 22.56 -7.83 2.24
C ARG A 161 23.78 -7.95 3.16
N GLN A 162 25.00 -7.74 2.64
CA GLN A 162 26.24 -7.81 3.42
C GLN A 162 26.31 -6.67 4.45
N GLY A 163 25.88 -5.46 4.10
CA GLY A 163 25.80 -4.34 5.04
C GLY A 163 24.85 -4.61 6.22
N LEU A 164 23.69 -5.22 5.94
CA LEU A 164 22.77 -5.69 6.99
C LEU A 164 23.39 -6.80 7.84
N GLU A 165 24.07 -7.76 7.21
CA GLU A 165 24.71 -8.87 7.91
C GLU A 165 25.81 -8.41 8.88
N MET A 166 26.62 -7.43 8.47
CA MET A 166 27.77 -6.96 9.25
C MET A 166 27.42 -5.98 10.37
N HIS A 167 26.32 -5.24 10.26
CA HIS A 167 26.07 -4.07 11.11
C HIS A 167 24.66 -3.97 11.68
N ASP A 168 23.71 -4.79 11.22
CA ASP A 168 22.33 -4.76 11.71
C ASP A 168 22.08 -5.84 12.77
N VAL A 169 21.33 -5.45 13.80
CA VAL A 169 21.01 -6.31 14.96
C VAL A 169 19.52 -6.59 15.10
N LEU A 170 18.69 -6.11 14.16
CA LEU A 170 17.24 -6.28 14.23
C LEU A 170 16.86 -7.70 13.80
N VAL A 171 15.92 -8.30 14.52
CA VAL A 171 15.41 -9.64 14.22
C VAL A 171 14.70 -9.63 12.87
N MET A 172 13.92 -8.59 12.56
CA MET A 172 13.21 -8.48 11.28
C MET A 172 14.15 -8.47 10.07
N ASN A 173 15.35 -7.91 10.22
CA ASN A 173 16.37 -7.88 9.16
C ASN A 173 17.14 -9.20 9.07
N ARG A 174 17.26 -9.93 10.18
CA ARG A 174 17.81 -11.30 10.17
C ARG A 174 16.89 -12.26 9.42
N GLU A 175 15.59 -12.21 9.69
CA GLU A 175 14.59 -13.03 8.96
C GLU A 175 14.55 -12.66 7.48
N LEU A 176 14.55 -11.37 7.17
CA LEU A 176 14.66 -10.85 5.81
C LEU A 176 15.85 -11.46 5.06
N ARG A 177 17.03 -11.48 5.67
CA ARG A 177 18.24 -12.07 5.04
C ARG A 177 18.12 -13.58 4.85
N LYS A 178 17.52 -14.29 5.81
CA LYS A 178 17.32 -15.75 5.73
C LYS A 178 16.37 -16.14 4.60
N GLY A 179 15.30 -15.37 4.39
CA GLY A 179 14.32 -15.64 3.33
C GLY A 179 14.74 -15.17 1.93
N SER A 180 15.94 -14.61 1.77
CA SER A 180 16.35 -13.91 0.54
C SER A 180 17.87 -13.97 0.35
N GLU A 181 18.43 -15.17 0.33
CA GLU A 181 19.88 -15.37 0.29
C GLU A 181 20.51 -14.85 -0.99
N THR A 182 19.88 -15.13 -2.14
CA THR A 182 20.43 -14.87 -3.48
C THR A 182 19.79 -13.66 -4.16
N GLU A 183 18.50 -13.43 -3.92
CA GLU A 183 17.74 -12.39 -4.60
C GLU A 183 16.65 -11.80 -3.71
N TRP A 184 16.20 -10.60 -4.08
CA TRP A 184 15.08 -9.91 -3.47
C TRP A 184 14.12 -9.48 -4.58
N THR A 185 13.01 -10.20 -4.74
CA THR A 185 12.12 -10.06 -5.90
C THR A 185 10.74 -9.53 -5.49
N GLU A 186 9.90 -9.27 -6.48
CA GLU A 186 8.49 -8.94 -6.31
C GLU A 186 7.75 -10.01 -5.49
N SER A 187 8.03 -11.29 -5.76
CA SER A 187 7.44 -12.41 -5.03
C SER A 187 7.85 -12.40 -3.55
N THR A 188 9.14 -12.13 -3.27
CA THR A 188 9.66 -11.95 -1.91
C THR A 188 8.98 -10.81 -1.18
N ILE A 189 8.77 -9.66 -1.85
CA ILE A 189 8.09 -8.50 -1.27
C ILE A 189 6.63 -8.84 -0.92
N ARG A 190 5.92 -9.59 -1.78
CA ARG A 190 4.53 -10.03 -1.50
C ARG A 190 4.47 -10.96 -0.30
N ALA A 191 5.28 -12.02 -0.32
CA ALA A 191 5.33 -13.00 0.77
C ALA A 191 5.65 -12.33 2.11
N ARG A 192 6.64 -11.42 2.14
CA ARG A 192 6.97 -10.69 3.37
C ARG A 192 5.90 -9.67 3.77
N SER A 193 5.15 -9.10 2.83
CA SER A 193 4.03 -8.21 3.18
C SER A 193 2.94 -8.96 3.94
N GLU A 194 2.64 -10.19 3.52
CA GLU A 194 1.72 -11.10 4.23
C GLU A 194 2.29 -11.53 5.59
N GLU A 195 3.56 -11.95 5.65
CA GLU A 195 4.21 -12.30 6.91
C GLU A 195 4.17 -11.16 7.93
N LEU A 196 4.53 -9.94 7.52
CA LEU A 196 4.50 -8.77 8.40
C LEU A 196 3.08 -8.39 8.81
N ALA A 197 2.09 -8.58 7.93
CA ALA A 197 0.69 -8.34 8.27
C ALA A 197 0.19 -9.33 9.34
N ASN A 198 0.57 -10.62 9.23
CA ASN A 198 0.28 -11.61 10.26
C ASN A 198 0.94 -11.25 11.60
N ARG A 199 2.22 -10.83 11.59
CA ARG A 199 2.90 -10.37 12.83
C ARG A 199 2.24 -9.15 13.47
N ILE A 200 1.66 -8.26 12.67
CA ILE A 200 0.89 -7.10 13.16
C ILE A 200 -0.40 -7.57 13.86
N ILE A 201 -1.08 -8.55 13.29
CA ILE A 201 -2.29 -9.16 13.88
C ILE A 201 -1.95 -9.90 15.17
N GLU A 202 -0.86 -10.66 15.20
CA GLU A 202 -0.42 -11.34 16.43
C GLU A 202 -0.01 -10.35 17.54
N ALA A 203 0.53 -9.20 17.18
CA ALA A 203 0.90 -8.16 18.14
C ALA A 203 -0.31 -7.40 18.70
N TRP A 204 -1.39 -7.28 17.91
CA TRP A 204 -2.62 -6.57 18.26
C TRP A 204 -3.85 -7.36 17.80
N PRO A 205 -4.13 -8.53 18.40
CA PRO A 205 -5.22 -9.38 17.96
C PRO A 205 -6.56 -8.75 18.28
N THR A 206 -7.55 -9.02 17.44
CA THR A 206 -8.96 -8.83 17.80
C THR A 206 -9.44 -9.96 18.72
N PRO A 207 -10.53 -9.77 19.49
CA PRO A 207 -11.10 -10.84 20.30
C PRO A 207 -11.45 -12.06 19.46
N GLU A 208 -11.32 -13.25 20.05
CA GLU A 208 -11.54 -14.50 19.34
C GLU A 208 -12.95 -14.55 18.72
N GLY A 209 -13.01 -14.92 17.43
CA GLY A 209 -14.27 -14.99 16.68
C GLY A 209 -14.85 -13.63 16.26
N TYR A 210 -14.18 -12.51 16.54
CA TYR A 210 -14.64 -11.19 16.11
C TYR A 210 -14.67 -11.08 14.58
N LYS A 211 -15.78 -10.53 14.07
CA LYS A 211 -15.97 -10.18 12.66
C LYS A 211 -16.59 -8.79 12.59
N SER A 212 -16.02 -7.92 11.76
CA SER A 212 -16.50 -6.54 11.68
C SER A 212 -17.86 -6.44 10.97
N GLY A 213 -18.14 -7.36 10.03
CA GLY A 213 -19.27 -7.29 9.11
C GLY A 213 -19.10 -6.23 8.01
N PHE A 214 -17.98 -5.50 7.99
CA PHE A 214 -17.66 -4.46 7.00
C PHE A 214 -16.60 -4.90 5.98
N ALA A 215 -16.06 -6.12 6.13
CA ALA A 215 -15.06 -6.70 5.24
C ALA A 215 -15.50 -6.69 3.77
N ALA A 216 -16.75 -7.01 3.46
CA ALA A 216 -17.25 -7.00 2.07
C ALA A 216 -17.27 -5.59 1.43
N GLU A 217 -17.40 -4.52 2.24
CA GLU A 217 -17.32 -3.15 1.75
C GLU A 217 -15.88 -2.65 1.59
N THR A 218 -14.93 -3.16 2.39
CA THR A 218 -13.50 -2.77 2.37
C THR A 218 -12.64 -3.62 1.45
N VAL A 219 -13.01 -4.87 1.20
CA VAL A 219 -12.34 -5.83 0.29
C VAL A 219 -12.64 -5.53 -1.17
N ARG A 220 -13.48 -4.54 -1.51
CA ARG A 220 -13.40 -3.98 -2.87
C ARG A 220 -12.01 -3.41 -3.01
N PRO A 221 -11.09 -4.08 -3.72
CA PRO A 221 -9.78 -3.52 -3.92
C PRO A 221 -10.11 -2.20 -4.60
N ARG A 222 -9.58 -1.09 -4.11
CA ARG A 222 -9.36 0.02 -5.02
C ARG A 222 -8.30 -0.46 -6.00
N HIS A 223 -8.67 -1.40 -6.88
CA HIS A 223 -8.02 -1.66 -8.15
C HIS A 223 -7.75 -0.26 -8.65
N ARG A 224 -6.47 0.06 -8.71
CA ARG A 224 -6.06 1.29 -9.36
C ARG A 224 -6.41 1.03 -10.82
N VAL A 225 -7.65 1.31 -11.19
CA VAL A 225 -8.15 1.02 -12.54
C VAL A 225 -7.16 1.61 -13.51
N GLU A 226 -6.52 0.74 -14.27
CA GLU A 226 -5.60 1.07 -15.32
C GLU A 226 -6.37 1.16 -16.64
N LEU A 227 -5.73 1.70 -17.67
CA LEU A 227 -6.37 1.72 -18.98
C LEU A 227 -6.49 0.32 -19.59
N SER A 228 -5.57 -0.58 -19.26
CA SER A 228 -5.63 -1.99 -19.61
C SER A 228 -6.89 -2.67 -19.06
N ASP A 229 -7.34 -2.31 -17.85
CA ASP A 229 -8.59 -2.82 -17.27
C ASP A 229 -9.80 -2.36 -18.10
N LEU A 230 -9.82 -1.07 -18.48
CA LEU A 230 -10.89 -0.53 -19.32
C LEU A 230 -10.88 -1.12 -20.74
N VAL A 231 -9.69 -1.41 -21.27
CA VAL A 231 -9.55 -2.05 -22.58
C VAL A 231 -9.99 -3.50 -22.55
N SER A 232 -9.59 -4.25 -21.52
CA SER A 232 -9.92 -5.67 -21.36
C SER A 232 -11.42 -5.87 -21.10
N ALA A 233 -12.04 -4.97 -20.34
CA ALA A 233 -13.48 -4.99 -20.07
C ALA A 233 -14.32 -4.28 -21.15
N GLU A 234 -13.71 -3.94 -22.29
CA GLU A 234 -14.35 -3.29 -23.45
C GLU A 234 -15.00 -1.91 -23.18
N PHE A 235 -14.73 -1.30 -22.03
CA PHE A 235 -15.12 0.10 -21.71
C PHE A 235 -14.31 1.12 -22.52
N LEU A 236 -13.19 0.73 -23.12
CA LEU A 236 -12.35 1.54 -23.97
C LEU A 236 -11.77 0.70 -25.11
N LYS A 237 -11.96 1.10 -26.37
CA LYS A 237 -11.45 0.30 -27.50
C LYS A 237 -9.97 0.54 -27.75
N PRO A 238 -9.17 -0.47 -28.09
CA PRO A 238 -7.87 -0.27 -28.73
C PRO A 238 -8.02 0.64 -29.97
N GLY A 239 -7.08 1.57 -30.15
CA GLY A 239 -7.16 2.60 -31.19
C GLY A 239 -8.03 3.80 -30.81
N ALA A 240 -8.67 3.82 -29.63
CA ALA A 240 -9.44 4.97 -29.18
C ALA A 240 -8.56 6.22 -29.08
N LYS A 241 -9.07 7.33 -29.60
CA LYS A 241 -8.38 8.62 -29.57
C LYS A 241 -8.72 9.38 -28.29
N LEU A 242 -7.68 9.86 -27.63
CA LEU A 242 -7.75 10.68 -26.42
C LEU A 242 -7.47 12.13 -26.77
N VAL A 243 -8.47 12.99 -26.57
CA VAL A 243 -8.40 14.41 -26.88
C VAL A 243 -8.29 15.22 -25.58
N PRO A 244 -7.31 16.13 -25.43
CA PRO A 244 -7.24 17.00 -24.27
C PRO A 244 -8.48 17.89 -24.11
N ARG A 245 -9.03 17.92 -22.90
CA ARG A 245 -10.18 18.79 -22.53
C ARG A 245 -9.85 20.28 -22.66
N SER A 246 -8.60 20.65 -22.43
CA SER A 246 -8.13 22.04 -22.54
C SER A 246 -8.07 22.48 -23.99
N LYS A 247 -8.75 23.59 -24.32
CA LYS A 247 -8.73 24.19 -25.68
C LYS A 247 -7.30 24.43 -26.20
N LYS A 248 -6.36 24.78 -25.32
CA LYS A 248 -4.95 25.04 -25.67
C LYS A 248 -4.24 23.82 -26.27
N PHE A 249 -4.62 22.61 -25.86
CA PHE A 249 -3.94 21.37 -26.23
C PHE A 249 -4.83 20.46 -27.08
N ARG A 250 -5.91 20.99 -27.65
CA ARG A 250 -6.96 20.19 -28.30
C ARG A 250 -6.43 19.36 -29.47
N ASP A 251 -5.44 19.88 -30.19
CA ASP A 251 -4.83 19.21 -31.34
C ASP A 251 -3.81 18.14 -30.94
N GLN A 252 -3.52 17.98 -29.64
CA GLN A 252 -2.57 17.00 -29.11
C GLN A 252 -3.26 15.67 -28.83
N VAL A 253 -3.75 15.03 -29.89
CA VAL A 253 -4.50 13.77 -29.82
C VAL A 253 -3.55 12.60 -29.57
N ALA A 254 -3.88 11.78 -28.58
CA ALA A 254 -3.16 10.55 -28.25
C ALA A 254 -4.01 9.32 -28.61
N VAL A 255 -3.41 8.13 -28.73
CA VAL A 255 -4.09 6.89 -29.10
C VAL A 255 -3.88 5.83 -28.03
N VAL A 256 -4.94 5.10 -27.67
CA VAL A 256 -4.89 3.99 -26.72
C VAL A 256 -4.46 2.72 -27.46
N LEU A 257 -3.43 2.04 -26.97
CA LEU A 257 -2.98 0.76 -27.49
C LEU A 257 -3.74 -0.40 -26.85
N SER A 258 -3.66 -1.58 -27.49
CA SER A 258 -4.33 -2.79 -27.01
C SER A 258 -3.86 -3.27 -25.63
N ASP A 259 -2.64 -2.89 -25.23
CA ASP A 259 -2.08 -3.19 -23.91
C ASP A 259 -2.41 -2.12 -22.84
N GLY A 260 -3.20 -1.10 -23.20
CA GLY A 260 -3.58 0.00 -22.30
C GLY A 260 -2.56 1.14 -22.22
N ARG A 261 -1.43 1.09 -22.93
CA ARG A 261 -0.53 2.24 -23.05
C ARG A 261 -1.15 3.33 -23.94
N ILE A 262 -0.68 4.56 -23.76
CA ILE A 262 -1.04 5.70 -24.60
C ILE A 262 0.12 6.04 -25.51
N GLU A 263 -0.12 6.10 -26.81
CA GLU A 263 0.80 6.63 -27.79
C GLU A 263 0.50 8.10 -28.07
N TRP A 264 1.51 8.96 -28.01
CA TRP A 264 1.43 10.35 -28.47
C TRP A 264 2.79 10.78 -29.01
N ASN A 265 2.81 11.32 -30.23
CA ASN A 265 4.01 11.80 -30.91
C ASN A 265 5.16 10.75 -30.93
N ASN A 266 4.84 9.51 -31.30
CA ASN A 266 5.75 8.34 -31.30
C ASN A 266 6.36 7.99 -29.92
N GLN A 267 5.80 8.50 -28.83
CA GLN A 267 6.17 8.15 -27.47
C GLN A 267 5.05 7.35 -26.80
N PHE A 268 5.44 6.42 -25.94
CA PHE A 268 4.53 5.52 -25.24
C PHE A 268 4.49 5.83 -23.75
N PHE A 269 3.30 5.91 -23.18
CA PHE A 269 3.08 6.24 -21.79
C PHE A 269 2.24 5.17 -21.10
N SER A 270 2.71 4.72 -19.94
CA SER A 270 2.02 3.72 -19.10
C SER A 270 0.83 4.29 -18.34
N SER A 271 0.62 5.61 -18.35
CA SER A 271 -0.55 6.20 -17.70
C SER A 271 -1.04 7.50 -18.34
N PRO A 272 -2.34 7.83 -18.20
CA PRO A 272 -2.90 9.11 -18.64
C PRO A 272 -2.16 10.32 -18.07
N SER A 273 -1.70 10.23 -16.83
CA SER A 273 -1.03 11.35 -16.18
C SER A 273 0.36 11.60 -16.77
N LEU A 274 1.09 10.56 -17.18
CA LEU A 274 2.38 10.71 -17.86
C LEU A 274 2.21 11.31 -19.26
N ALA A 275 1.26 10.80 -20.05
CA ALA A 275 0.93 11.38 -21.36
C ALA A 275 0.51 12.86 -21.23
N GLY A 276 -0.32 13.19 -20.24
CA GLY A 276 -0.73 14.57 -19.98
C GLY A 276 0.42 15.49 -19.58
N LYS A 277 1.41 15.00 -18.81
CA LYS A 277 2.62 15.78 -18.50
C LYS A 277 3.45 16.05 -19.75
N ALA A 278 3.64 15.05 -20.60
CA ALA A 278 4.38 15.19 -21.85
C ALA A 278 3.73 16.23 -22.78
N ILE A 279 2.40 16.19 -22.93
CA ILE A 279 1.64 17.14 -23.76
C ILE A 279 1.71 18.57 -23.21
N THR A 280 1.63 18.73 -21.89
CA THR A 280 1.47 20.05 -21.27
C THR A 280 2.78 20.70 -20.83
N GLY A 281 3.87 19.94 -20.72
CA GLY A 281 5.13 20.35 -20.11
C GLY A 281 5.05 20.61 -18.60
N ARG A 282 3.94 20.25 -17.93
CA ARG A 282 3.73 20.53 -16.51
C ARG A 282 4.31 19.43 -15.62
N VAL A 283 4.69 19.82 -14.40
CA VAL A 283 5.19 18.89 -13.36
C VAL A 283 4.14 17.87 -12.94
N ALA A 284 2.85 18.24 -12.97
CA ALA A 284 1.72 17.40 -12.60
C ALA A 284 0.50 17.64 -13.49
N VAL A 285 -0.13 16.55 -13.95
CA VAL A 285 -1.40 16.55 -14.67
C VAL A 285 -2.26 15.40 -14.15
N ASN A 286 -3.55 15.66 -13.92
CA ASN A 286 -4.52 14.60 -13.65
C ASN A 286 -5.04 14.04 -14.98
N GLY A 287 -4.34 13.04 -15.52
CA GLY A 287 -4.61 12.49 -16.85
C GLY A 287 -6.03 11.95 -17.03
N TRP A 288 -6.63 11.41 -15.98
CA TRP A 288 -7.99 10.86 -15.99
C TRP A 288 -9.06 11.92 -16.29
N TYR A 289 -8.83 13.15 -15.84
CA TYR A 289 -9.70 14.31 -16.13
C TYR A 289 -9.30 15.06 -17.40
N PHE A 290 -8.01 15.01 -17.72
CA PHE A 290 -7.41 15.76 -18.81
C PHE A 290 -7.86 15.25 -20.18
N PHE A 291 -7.98 13.93 -20.34
CA PHE A 291 -8.38 13.33 -21.61
C PHE A 291 -9.87 13.04 -21.69
N LEU A 292 -10.45 13.40 -22.83
CA LEU A 292 -11.74 12.96 -23.34
C LEU A 292 -11.51 11.83 -24.35
N VAL A 293 -12.48 10.92 -24.49
CA VAL A 293 -12.45 9.90 -25.55
C VAL A 293 -13.26 10.40 -26.75
N GLU A 294 -12.63 10.45 -27.93
CA GLU A 294 -13.27 10.88 -29.18
C GLU A 294 -14.40 9.90 -29.57
N GLY A 295 -15.55 10.43 -30.02
CA GLY A 295 -16.69 9.63 -30.49
C GLY A 295 -17.62 9.10 -29.38
N GLU A 296 -17.16 9.02 -28.15
CA GLU A 296 -18.04 8.95 -26.97
C GLU A 296 -18.60 10.36 -26.69
N LYS A 297 -19.80 10.49 -26.09
CA LYS A 297 -20.43 11.79 -25.73
C LYS A 297 -19.58 12.62 -24.73
N GLU A 298 -18.43 13.13 -25.16
CA GLU A 298 -17.42 13.89 -24.40
C GLU A 298 -17.09 13.31 -23.01
N ARG A 299 -17.01 11.99 -22.92
CA ARG A 299 -16.69 11.30 -21.66
C ARG A 299 -15.20 11.35 -21.40
N SER A 300 -14.83 11.71 -20.17
CA SER A 300 -13.44 11.59 -19.75
C SER A 300 -13.09 10.16 -19.39
N LEU A 301 -11.79 9.86 -19.39
CA LEU A 301 -11.28 8.59 -18.87
C LEU A 301 -11.75 8.35 -17.42
N LYS A 302 -11.89 9.42 -16.62
CA LYS A 302 -12.44 9.35 -15.27
C LYS A 302 -13.90 8.86 -15.25
N ASP A 303 -14.72 9.24 -16.23
CA ASP A 303 -16.12 8.83 -16.31
C ASP A 303 -16.25 7.37 -16.76
N LEU A 304 -15.36 6.90 -17.64
CA LEU A 304 -15.26 5.48 -18.01
C LEU A 304 -14.79 4.64 -16.82
N ARG A 305 -13.81 5.14 -16.07
CA ARG A 305 -13.35 4.50 -14.84
C ARG A 305 -14.45 4.36 -13.79
N ILE A 306 -15.29 5.39 -13.60
CA ILE A 306 -16.41 5.32 -12.66
C ILE A 306 -17.40 4.24 -13.11
N ARG A 307 -17.77 4.19 -14.39
CA ARG A 307 -18.70 3.17 -14.89
C ARG A 307 -18.17 1.76 -14.85
N TYR A 308 -16.88 1.57 -15.11
CA TYR A 308 -16.23 0.28 -14.90
C TYR A 308 -16.34 -0.15 -13.43
N LEU A 309 -16.06 0.76 -12.49
CA LEU A 309 -16.19 0.48 -11.06
C LEU A 309 -17.64 0.20 -10.63
N GLU A 310 -18.63 0.85 -11.26
CA GLU A 310 -20.04 0.60 -11.03
C GLU A 310 -20.46 -0.77 -11.58
N ALA A 311 -20.00 -1.15 -12.78
CA ALA A 311 -20.31 -2.43 -13.41
C ALA A 311 -19.75 -3.61 -12.61
N ILE A 312 -18.46 -3.58 -12.23
CA ILE A 312 -17.86 -4.63 -11.38
C ILE A 312 -18.47 -4.66 -9.97
N SER A 313 -19.20 -3.63 -9.57
CA SER A 313 -19.86 -3.56 -8.27
C SER A 313 -21.31 -4.02 -8.27
N ALA A 314 -21.88 -4.21 -9.45
CA ALA A 314 -23.27 -4.59 -9.68
C ALA A 314 -23.40 -6.06 -10.13
N ASP A 315 -22.29 -6.77 -10.34
CA ASP A 315 -22.29 -8.21 -10.63
C ASP A 315 -22.59 -9.01 -9.35
N PRO A 316 -23.73 -9.71 -9.27
CA PRO A 316 -24.07 -10.61 -8.17
C PRO A 316 -23.72 -12.04 -8.60
N GLU A 317 -22.43 -12.38 -8.63
CA GLU A 317 -21.96 -13.77 -8.82
C GLU A 317 -21.42 -14.38 -7.51
N ASP A 318 -21.92 -13.94 -6.35
CA ASP A 318 -21.63 -14.55 -5.04
C ASP A 318 -22.92 -15.06 -4.36
N ASP A 319 -23.75 -15.81 -5.12
CA ASP A 319 -24.85 -16.64 -4.58
C ASP A 319 -24.91 -17.97 -5.36
N GLU A 320 -23.85 -18.78 -5.30
CA GLU A 320 -23.92 -20.27 -5.42
C GLU A 320 -22.92 -20.95 -4.47
#